data_AF-A0A399FX38-F1
#
_entry.id   AF-A0A399FX38-F1
#
_cell.length_a   1.000
_cell.length_b   1.000
_cell.length_c   1.000
_cell.angle_alpha   90.00
_cell.angle_beta   90.00
_cell.angle_gamma   90.00
#
_symmetry.space_group_name_H-M   'P 1'
#
loop_
_entity.id
_entity.type
_entity.pdbx_description
1 polymer ?
#
loop_
_entity_poly.entity_id
_entity_poly.type
_entity_poly.pdbx_seq_one_letter_code
_entity_poly.pdbx_strand_id
1 'polypeptide(L)'
;MQVKNCQRYRIMLKNRKIASIEMSGHKVKSFTPPDTKNKLPKLYVVKSGSEVIYVGVTSQSIQSRLRYGLKAQGKGGYHGYKWKDLSEVDILIWHFPNESRDYVEAVEAELVYLFRKCTGKWPKHQMEIHFHNTSEDEIKAVKAIFKESCE
;
A
#
# COMPACT_ATOMS: atom_id res chain seq x y z
N MET A 1 -13.21 9.83 -12.94
CA MET A 1 -12.02 8.96 -12.97
C MET A 1 -12.40 7.52 -12.68
N GLN A 2 -12.09 6.59 -13.59
CA GLN A 2 -12.22 5.16 -13.36
C GLN A 2 -10.86 4.72 -12.78
N VAL A 3 -10.81 4.38 -11.49
CA VAL A 3 -9.63 3.73 -10.93
C VAL A 3 -9.63 2.34 -11.58
N LYS A 4 -8.88 2.21 -12.68
CA LYS A 4 -8.54 0.93 -13.31
C LYS A 4 -7.05 0.79 -13.08
N ASN A 5 -6.58 -0.44 -12.83
CA ASN A 5 -5.17 -0.83 -12.61
C ASN A 5 -4.76 -1.05 -11.15
N CYS A 6 -5.61 -1.70 -10.34
CA CYS A 6 -5.15 -2.35 -9.12
C CYS A 6 -4.33 -3.59 -9.46
N GLN A 7 -3.05 -3.60 -9.11
CA GLN A 7 -2.22 -4.80 -9.17
C GLN A 7 -2.25 -5.51 -7.83
N ARG A 8 -2.45 -6.82 -7.85
CA ARG A 8 -2.57 -7.66 -6.65
C ARG A 8 -1.44 -8.67 -6.59
N TYR A 9 -0.73 -8.68 -5.47
CA TYR A 9 0.35 -9.60 -5.20
C TYR A 9 0.14 -10.29 -3.86
N ARG A 10 0.42 -11.59 -3.80
CA ARG A 10 0.69 -12.25 -2.53
C ARG A 10 2.19 -12.31 -2.35
N ILE A 11 2.69 -11.91 -1.17
CA ILE A 11 4.12 -11.97 -0.86
C ILE A 11 4.37 -12.86 0.35
N MET A 12 5.32 -13.77 0.18
CA MET A 12 5.84 -14.56 1.30
C MET A 12 7.06 -13.86 1.87
N LEU A 13 7.12 -13.77 3.19
CA LEU A 13 8.17 -13.13 3.94
C LEU A 13 8.96 -14.18 4.73
N LYS A 14 10.29 -14.09 4.66
CA LYS A 14 11.20 -14.89 5.49
C LYS A 14 12.34 -14.01 5.98
N ASN A 15 12.56 -13.99 7.29
CA ASN A 15 13.62 -13.19 7.92
C ASN A 15 13.56 -11.71 7.47
N ARG A 16 12.36 -11.11 7.48
CA ARG A 16 12.11 -9.71 7.07
C ARG A 16 12.56 -9.41 5.62
N LYS A 17 12.46 -10.38 4.73
CA LYS A 17 12.75 -10.26 3.30
C LYS A 17 11.65 -10.94 2.51
N ILE A 18 11.39 -10.44 1.29
CA ILE A 18 10.50 -11.09 0.33
C ILE A 18 11.18 -12.38 -0.15
N ALA A 19 10.56 -13.52 0.15
CA ALA A 19 11.01 -14.85 -0.24
C ALA A 19 10.38 -15.29 -1.58
N SER A 20 9.11 -14.95 -1.80
CA SER A 20 8.43 -15.14 -3.08
C SER A 20 7.35 -14.11 -3.29
N ILE A 21 6.98 -13.93 -4.56
CA ILE A 21 5.90 -13.07 -5.01
C ILE A 21 5.01 -13.94 -5.89
N GLU A 22 3.71 -13.84 -5.69
CA GLU A 22 2.69 -14.48 -6.52
C GLU A 22 1.76 -13.41 -7.07
N MET A 23 1.35 -13.58 -8.32
CA MET A 23 0.37 -12.73 -9.01
C MET A 23 -0.61 -13.66 -9.71
N SER A 24 -1.91 -13.45 -9.49
CA SER A 24 -2.97 -14.32 -10.03
C SER A 24 -2.76 -15.81 -9.75
N GLY A 25 -2.27 -16.15 -8.55
CA GLY A 25 -2.00 -17.54 -8.14
C GLY A 25 -0.73 -18.18 -8.71
N HIS A 26 0.06 -17.43 -9.48
CA HIS A 26 1.30 -17.93 -10.07
C HIS A 26 2.52 -17.22 -9.49
N LYS A 27 3.56 -18.00 -9.17
CA LYS A 27 4.83 -17.45 -8.68
C LYS A 27 5.52 -16.64 -9.77
N VAL A 28 5.86 -15.39 -9.48
CA VAL A 28 6.56 -14.47 -10.38
C VAL A 28 7.94 -14.12 -9.85
N LYS A 29 8.87 -13.76 -10.75
CA LYS A 29 10.26 -13.42 -10.38
C LYS A 29 10.37 -12.07 -9.66
N SER A 30 9.49 -11.13 -9.98
CA SER A 30 9.49 -9.77 -9.44
C SER A 30 8.11 -9.14 -9.59
N PHE A 31 7.92 -7.97 -8.96
CA PHE A 31 6.85 -7.05 -9.34
C PHE A 31 6.97 -6.67 -10.81
N THR A 32 5.85 -6.35 -11.44
CA THR A 32 5.79 -6.00 -12.87
C THR A 32 5.61 -4.50 -13.08
N PRO A 33 5.99 -3.92 -14.22
CA PRO A 33 5.62 -2.54 -14.53
C PRO A 33 4.08 -2.36 -14.49
N PRO A 34 3.55 -1.23 -13.98
CA PRO A 34 4.28 -0.03 -13.57
C PRO A 34 4.73 0.00 -12.09
N ASP A 35 4.54 -1.07 -11.30
CA ASP A 35 4.93 -1.14 -9.88
C ASP A 35 6.43 -0.93 -9.65
N THR A 36 7.24 -1.27 -10.66
CA THR A 36 8.70 -1.12 -10.64
C THR A 36 9.19 0.27 -11.02
N LYS A 37 8.32 1.16 -11.51
CA LYS A 37 8.71 2.50 -12.00
C LYS A 37 8.97 3.47 -10.84
N ASN A 38 10.11 4.14 -10.85
CA ASN A 38 10.40 5.26 -9.94
C ASN A 38 9.75 6.56 -10.44
N LYS A 39 9.56 7.54 -9.54
CA LYS A 39 8.89 8.83 -9.82
C LYS A 39 7.45 8.68 -10.33
N LEU A 40 6.81 7.55 -10.02
CA LEU A 40 5.40 7.32 -10.25
C LEU A 40 4.74 7.19 -8.88
N PRO A 41 3.88 8.12 -8.45
CA PRO A 41 3.12 8.01 -7.21
C PRO A 41 2.25 6.76 -7.21
N LYS A 42 2.28 6.05 -6.08
CA LYS A 42 1.55 4.82 -5.84
C LYS A 42 0.95 4.86 -4.45
N LEU A 43 -0.25 4.32 -4.32
CA LEU A 43 -0.86 3.94 -3.05
C LEU A 43 -0.89 2.42 -3.02
N TYR A 44 -0.51 1.84 -1.88
CA TYR A 44 -0.61 0.40 -1.68
C TYR A 44 -1.29 0.08 -0.36
N VAL A 45 -2.16 -0.94 -0.40
CA VAL A 45 -2.85 -1.50 0.75
C VAL A 45 -2.26 -2.87 1.04
N VAL A 46 -1.93 -3.13 2.30
CA VAL A 46 -1.42 -4.42 2.77
C VAL A 46 -2.51 -5.11 3.58
N LYS A 47 -2.75 -6.38 3.26
CA LYS A 47 -3.74 -7.23 3.94
C LYS A 47 -3.07 -8.45 4.56
N SER A 48 -3.61 -8.89 5.69
CA SER A 48 -3.30 -10.18 6.30
C SER A 48 -4.60 -10.98 6.33
N GLY A 49 -4.75 -11.92 5.40
CA GLY A 49 -6.06 -12.52 5.12
C GLY A 49 -7.07 -11.47 4.64
N SER A 50 -8.24 -11.39 5.27
CA SER A 50 -9.27 -10.41 4.92
C SER A 50 -9.04 -9.02 5.55
N GLU A 51 -8.15 -8.89 6.53
CA GLU A 51 -7.95 -7.65 7.29
C GLU A 51 -6.96 -6.71 6.58
N VAL A 52 -7.36 -5.45 6.40
CA VAL A 52 -6.44 -4.38 5.98
C VAL A 52 -5.63 -3.93 7.19
N ILE A 53 -4.31 -4.10 7.10
CA ILE A 53 -3.40 -3.87 8.21
C ILE A 53 -2.53 -2.63 8.05
N TYR A 54 -2.36 -2.13 6.82
CA TYR A 54 -1.52 -0.97 6.52
C TYR A 54 -1.89 -0.35 5.17
N VAL A 55 -1.89 0.98 5.10
CA VAL A 55 -1.94 1.74 3.85
C VAL A 55 -0.67 2.58 3.77
N GLY A 56 -0.07 2.64 2.59
CA GLY A 56 1.14 3.41 2.36
C GLY A 56 1.15 4.09 0.99
N VAL A 57 1.88 5.19 0.92
CA VAL A 57 2.20 5.88 -0.33
C VAL A 57 3.69 5.78 -0.66
N THR A 58 4.02 5.80 -1.95
CA THR A 58 5.42 5.85 -2.41
C THR A 58 5.54 6.33 -3.85
N SER A 59 6.64 7.02 -4.17
CA SER A 59 7.06 7.29 -5.56
C SER A 59 8.21 6.38 -6.01
N GLN A 60 8.76 5.57 -5.10
CA GLN A 60 9.79 4.57 -5.41
C GLN A 60 9.17 3.33 -6.08
N SER A 61 10.02 2.48 -6.65
CA SER A 61 9.59 1.12 -7.01
C SER A 61 9.09 0.37 -5.77
N ILE A 62 8.04 -0.42 -5.92
CA ILE A 62 7.43 -1.19 -4.81
C ILE A 62 8.47 -2.13 -4.18
N GLN A 63 9.29 -2.78 -5.01
CA GLN A 63 10.38 -3.63 -4.52
C GLN A 63 11.36 -2.86 -3.62
N SER A 64 11.77 -1.65 -4.01
CA SER A 64 12.70 -0.85 -3.21
C SER A 64 12.04 -0.37 -1.91
N ARG A 65 10.80 0.11 -2.00
CA ARG A 65 10.04 0.60 -0.85
C ARG A 65 9.81 -0.49 0.20
N LEU A 66 9.42 -1.69 -0.25
CA LEU A 66 9.24 -2.85 0.63
C LEU A 66 10.57 -3.29 1.23
N ARG A 67 11.62 -3.44 0.41
CA ARG A 67 12.95 -3.83 0.89
C ARG A 67 13.48 -2.88 1.97
N TYR A 68 13.30 -1.57 1.79
CA TYR A 68 13.72 -0.56 2.76
C TYR A 68 12.94 -0.70 4.08
N GLY A 69 11.60 -0.72 4.01
CA GLY A 69 10.77 -0.79 5.22
C GLY A 69 10.85 -2.13 5.96
N LEU A 70 11.06 -3.25 5.26
CA LEU A 70 11.23 -4.56 5.90
C LEU A 70 12.58 -4.70 6.61
N LYS A 71 13.66 -4.14 6.03
CA LYS A 71 15.02 -4.27 6.58
C LYS A 71 15.37 -3.22 7.63
N ALA A 72 14.58 -2.16 7.80
CA ALA A 72 14.90 -1.08 8.71
C ALA A 72 15.07 -1.58 10.16
N GLN A 73 16.12 -1.06 10.82
CA GLN A 73 16.55 -1.41 12.19
C GLN A 73 16.46 -0.23 13.16
N GLY A 74 15.80 0.88 12.80
CA GLY A 74 15.71 2.06 13.68
C GLY A 74 16.82 3.10 13.50
N LYS A 75 17.72 2.93 12.51
CA LYS A 75 18.75 3.94 12.22
C LYS A 75 18.08 5.27 11.86
N GLY A 76 18.39 6.32 12.62
CA GLY A 76 17.78 7.65 12.44
C GLY A 76 16.30 7.71 12.82
N GLY A 77 15.83 6.83 13.72
CA GLY A 77 14.44 6.82 14.20
C GLY A 77 13.45 6.07 13.31
N TYR A 78 13.85 5.69 12.08
CA TYR A 78 12.98 4.91 11.20
C TYR A 78 13.09 3.40 11.46
N HIS A 79 12.08 2.83 12.12
CA HIS A 79 12.02 1.42 12.49
C HIS A 79 11.42 0.50 11.41
N GLY A 80 10.93 1.05 10.30
CA GLY A 80 10.29 0.26 9.25
C GLY A 80 8.85 -0.13 9.55
N TYR A 81 8.35 -1.10 8.79
CA TYR A 81 6.97 -1.58 8.95
C TYR A 81 6.77 -2.33 10.25
N LYS A 82 5.64 -2.13 10.92
CA LYS A 82 5.23 -2.93 12.09
C LYS A 82 4.76 -4.34 11.72
N TRP A 83 4.45 -4.58 10.45
CA TRP A 83 4.05 -5.87 9.91
C TRP A 83 5.23 -6.69 9.33
N LYS A 84 6.48 -6.22 9.46
CA LYS A 84 7.66 -6.84 8.83
C LYS A 84 8.02 -8.26 9.33
N ASP A 85 7.41 -8.68 10.43
CA ASP A 85 7.58 -10.00 11.04
C ASP A 85 6.46 -11.00 10.68
N LEU A 86 5.47 -10.59 9.87
CA LEU A 86 4.49 -11.52 9.28
C LEU A 86 5.18 -12.44 8.26
N SER A 87 4.62 -13.64 8.04
CA SER A 87 5.12 -14.62 7.07
C SER A 87 4.49 -14.48 5.68
N GLU A 88 3.31 -13.87 5.60
CA GLU A 88 2.53 -13.70 4.38
C GLU A 88 1.70 -12.42 4.48
N VAL A 89 1.62 -11.67 3.38
CA VAL A 89 0.65 -10.58 3.21
C VAL A 89 0.22 -10.49 1.74
N ASP A 90 -1.00 -10.01 1.52
CA ASP A 90 -1.44 -9.56 0.19
C ASP A 90 -1.20 -8.05 0.05
N ILE A 91 -0.80 -7.59 -1.12
CA ILE A 91 -0.55 -6.19 -1.44
C ILE A 91 -1.35 -5.82 -2.68
N LEU A 92 -2.18 -4.78 -2.54
CA LEU A 92 -2.94 -4.16 -3.62
C LEU A 92 -2.31 -2.81 -3.94
N ILE A 93 -2.15 -2.47 -5.22
CA ILE A 93 -1.35 -1.31 -5.65
C ILE A 93 -2.08 -0.52 -6.73
N TRP A 94 -2.26 0.78 -6.48
CA TRP A 94 -2.82 1.75 -7.41
C TRP A 94 -1.78 2.78 -7.81
N HIS A 95 -1.92 3.30 -9.02
CA HIS A 95 -0.95 4.21 -9.65
C HIS A 95 -1.61 5.55 -9.99
N PHE A 96 -0.88 6.64 -9.77
CA PHE A 96 -1.37 8.01 -10.00
C PHE A 96 -0.36 8.79 -10.85
N PRO A 97 -0.32 8.57 -12.18
CA PRO A 97 0.72 9.13 -13.05
C PRO A 97 0.67 10.65 -13.21
N ASN A 98 -0.49 11.26 -13.00
CA ASN A 98 -0.71 12.70 -13.22
C ASN A 98 -1.00 13.45 -11.92
N GLU A 99 -0.87 12.79 -10.77
CA GLU A 99 -1.21 13.39 -9.48
C GLU A 99 0.03 13.75 -8.67
N SER A 100 -0.11 14.75 -7.81
CA SER A 100 0.93 15.16 -6.89
C SER A 100 1.09 14.16 -5.75
N ARG A 101 2.17 14.32 -4.96
CA ARG A 101 2.34 13.55 -3.73
C ARG A 101 1.22 13.86 -2.73
N ASP A 102 0.91 15.14 -2.55
CA ASP A 102 -0.10 15.62 -1.60
C ASP A 102 -1.48 15.04 -1.92
N TYR A 103 -1.82 14.93 -3.21
CA TYR A 103 -3.04 14.25 -3.65
C TYR A 103 -3.11 12.81 -3.16
N VAL A 104 -2.02 12.04 -3.38
CA VAL A 104 -2.01 10.62 -3.01
C VAL A 104 -1.97 10.44 -1.48
N GLU A 105 -1.35 11.36 -0.75
CA GLU A 105 -1.40 11.42 0.72
C GLU A 105 -2.82 11.77 1.24
N ALA A 106 -3.55 12.68 0.58
CA ALA A 106 -4.95 12.96 0.90
C ALA A 106 -5.82 11.72 0.70
N VAL A 107 -5.62 11.01 -0.42
CA VAL A 107 -6.31 9.73 -0.70
C VAL A 107 -5.94 8.66 0.34
N GLU A 108 -4.69 8.56 0.78
CA GLU A 108 -4.27 7.66 1.86
C GLU A 108 -5.02 7.96 3.16
N ALA A 109 -5.04 9.22 3.57
CA ALA A 109 -5.66 9.63 4.83
C ALA A 109 -7.15 9.31 4.88
N GLU A 110 -7.87 9.66 3.82
CA GLU A 110 -9.30 9.41 3.69
C GLU A 110 -9.62 7.92 3.57
N LEU A 111 -8.80 7.16 2.85
CA LEU A 111 -8.97 5.72 2.74
C LEU A 111 -8.79 5.02 4.10
N VAL A 112 -7.78 5.41 4.87
CA VAL A 112 -7.55 4.88 6.22
C VAL A 112 -8.69 5.28 7.15
N TYR A 113 -9.17 6.51 7.06
CA TYR A 113 -10.34 6.97 7.81
C TYR A 113 -11.61 6.17 7.43
N LEU A 114 -11.81 5.88 6.15
CA LEU A 114 -12.95 5.07 5.69
C LEU A 114 -12.88 3.63 6.21
N PHE A 115 -11.70 3.00 6.19
CA PHE A 115 -11.51 1.70 6.86
C PHE A 115 -11.83 1.79 8.35
N ARG A 116 -11.41 2.84 9.05
CA ARG A 116 -11.75 3.07 10.46
C ARG A 116 -13.25 3.21 10.69
N LYS A 117 -13.95 3.95 9.82
CA LYS A 117 -15.41 4.11 9.86
C LYS A 117 -16.13 2.77 9.68
N CYS A 118 -15.69 1.94 8.74
CA CYS A 118 -16.36 0.66 8.43
C CYS A 118 -16.03 -0.46 9.42
N THR A 119 -14.77 -0.54 9.89
CA THR A 119 -14.32 -1.64 10.77
C THR A 119 -14.37 -1.30 12.25
N GLY A 120 -14.55 -0.02 12.60
CA GLY A 120 -14.44 0.47 13.97
C GLY A 120 -13.02 0.39 14.53
N LYS A 121 -12.00 0.13 13.70
CA LYS A 121 -10.57 -0.01 14.09
C LYS A 121 -9.67 0.68 13.06
N TRP A 122 -8.58 1.29 13.53
CA TRP A 122 -7.54 1.73 12.61
C TRP A 122 -6.80 0.50 12.07
N PRO A 123 -6.24 0.52 10.84
CA PRO A 123 -5.40 -0.57 10.36
C PRO A 123 -4.28 -0.86 11.37
N LYS A 124 -4.17 -2.12 11.79
CA LYS A 124 -3.39 -2.55 12.97
C LYS A 124 -1.93 -2.08 13.00
N HIS A 125 -1.33 -1.90 11.83
CA HIS A 125 0.08 -1.56 11.66
C HIS A 125 0.29 -0.16 11.08
N GLN A 126 -0.76 0.66 10.97
CA GLN A 126 -0.65 2.06 10.58
C GLN A 126 0.13 2.83 11.65
N MET A 127 1.07 3.68 11.22
CA MET A 127 1.93 4.45 12.12
C MET A 127 1.90 5.95 11.83
N GLU A 128 1.82 6.31 10.56
CA GLU A 128 1.92 7.68 10.07
C GLU A 128 0.96 7.83 8.90
N ILE A 129 0.32 8.99 8.85
CA ILE A 129 -0.58 9.43 7.79
C ILE A 129 -0.36 10.93 7.67
N HIS A 130 -0.29 11.44 6.44
CA HIS A 130 -0.21 12.87 6.17
C HIS A 130 -1.61 13.37 5.80
N PHE A 131 -2.13 14.34 6.57
CA PHE A 131 -3.45 14.89 6.34
C PHE A 131 -3.37 16.12 5.45
N HIS A 132 -4.17 16.12 4.39
CA HIS A 132 -4.40 17.24 3.50
C HIS A 132 -5.91 17.46 3.36
N ASN A 133 -6.33 18.63 2.91
CA ASN A 133 -7.75 18.86 2.60
C ASN A 133 -8.14 18.07 1.36
N THR A 134 -9.27 17.38 1.43
CA THR A 134 -9.74 16.48 0.37
C THR A 134 -10.75 17.18 -0.54
N SER A 135 -10.50 17.11 -1.85
CA SER A 135 -11.38 17.49 -2.95
C SER A 135 -12.37 16.38 -3.32
N GLU A 136 -13.39 16.73 -4.12
CA GLU A 136 -14.38 15.74 -4.59
C GLU A 136 -13.75 14.62 -5.45
N ASP A 137 -12.71 14.93 -6.22
CA ASP A 137 -12.00 13.96 -7.05
C ASP A 137 -11.22 12.94 -6.21
N GLU A 138 -10.56 13.40 -5.15
CA GLU A 138 -9.89 12.53 -4.18
C GLU A 138 -10.90 11.62 -3.46
N ILE A 139 -12.03 12.16 -3.02
CA ILE A 139 -13.12 11.37 -2.41
C ILE A 139 -13.62 10.28 -3.38
N LYS A 140 -13.74 10.61 -4.67
CA LYS A 140 -14.14 9.65 -5.70
C LYS A 140 -13.11 8.53 -5.87
N ALA A 141 -11.81 8.88 -5.86
CA ALA A 141 -10.73 7.90 -5.91
C ALA A 141 -10.74 6.99 -4.68
N VAL A 142 -10.90 7.55 -3.48
CA VAL A 142 -11.00 6.82 -2.21
C VAL A 142 -12.13 5.79 -2.26
N LYS A 143 -13.33 6.18 -2.70
CA LYS A 143 -14.49 5.27 -2.79
C LYS A 143 -14.23 4.10 -3.75
N ALA A 144 -13.58 4.36 -4.88
CA ALA A 144 -13.24 3.31 -5.85
C ALA A 144 -12.21 2.33 -5.27
N ILE A 145 -11.13 2.86 -4.68
CA ILE A 145 -10.06 2.05 -4.06
C ILE A 145 -10.61 1.23 -2.89
N PHE A 146 -11.45 1.83 -2.05
CA PHE A 146 -12.07 1.16 -0.91
C PHE A 146 -12.92 -0.03 -1.38
N LYS A 147 -13.77 0.18 -2.39
CA LYS A 147 -14.58 -0.89 -2.98
C LYS A 147 -13.70 -2.04 -3.48
N GLU A 148 -12.69 -1.74 -4.30
CA GLU A 148 -11.76 -2.75 -4.81
C GLU A 148 -10.97 -3.45 -3.70
N SER A 149 -10.66 -2.77 -2.60
CA SER A 149 -9.91 -3.36 -1.47
C SER A 149 -10.73 -4.39 -0.69
N CYS A 150 -12.05 -4.26 -0.72
CA CYS A 150 -13.01 -5.14 -0.06
C CYS A 150 -13.44 -6.33 -0.94
N GLU A 151 -13.29 -6.23 -2.26
CA GLU A 151 -13.43 -7.33 -3.23
C GLU A 151 -12.22 -8.27 -3.19
#